data_AF-A0A2M7ZA77-F1
#
_entry.id   AF-A0A2M7ZA77-F1
#
_cell.length_a   1.000
_cell.length_b   1.000
_cell.length_c   1.000
_cell.angle_alpha   90.00
_cell.angle_beta   90.00
_cell.angle_gamma   90.00
#
_symmetry.space_group_name_H-M   'P 1'
#
loop_
_entity.id
_entity.type
_entity.pdbx_description
1 polymer ?
#
loop_
_entity_poly.entity_id
_entity_poly.type
_entity_poly.pdbx_seq_one_letter_code
_entity_poly.pdbx_strand_id
1 'polypeptide(L)' 'FCFKFFPQSSNEVQERRRTPQRMTTIKDNVDNLGLSGRQSADESSRRGVQQPIKAEEKIGRNDPCPCGSGKKYKHCHGKN' A
#
# COMPACT_ATOMS: atom_id res chain seq x y z
N PHE A 1 10.23 42.92 6.54
CA PHE A 1 9.44 42.72 5.31
C PHE A 1 8.01 42.31 5.68
N CYS A 2 7.12 43.28 5.76
CA CYS A 2 5.68 43.05 5.63
C CYS A 2 5.38 43.00 4.13
N PHE A 3 4.58 42.04 3.62
CA PHE A 3 3.69 42.16 2.45
C PHE A 3 2.95 40.82 2.29
N LYS A 4 1.64 40.73 2.59
CA LYS A 4 0.54 40.86 1.62
C LYS A 4 0.69 39.90 0.44
N PHE A 5 -0.10 38.83 0.36
CA PHE A 5 -0.58 38.31 -0.93
C PHE A 5 -1.73 37.31 -0.70
N PHE A 6 -2.95 37.82 -0.56
CA PHE A 6 -3.97 37.98 -1.61
C PHE A 6 -4.95 36.80 -1.61
N PRO A 7 -6.20 37.01 -1.15
CA PRO A 7 -7.24 35.99 -1.18
C PRO A 7 -7.68 35.81 -2.63
N GLN A 8 -7.36 34.65 -3.22
CA GLN A 8 -7.96 34.26 -4.48
C GLN A 8 -9.40 33.80 -4.22
N SER A 9 -10.31 34.37 -5.01
CA SER A 9 -11.74 34.50 -4.79
C SER A 9 -12.48 33.18 -4.52
N SER A 10 -13.48 33.27 -3.65
CA SER A 10 -14.34 32.21 -3.12
C SER A 10 -15.01 31.32 -4.18
N ASN A 11 -15.11 31.78 -5.43
CA ASN A 11 -15.80 31.07 -6.50
C ASN A 11 -14.99 29.88 -7.07
N GLU A 12 -13.65 29.89 -6.95
CA GLU A 12 -12.84 28.81 -7.50
C GLU A 12 -12.87 27.52 -6.64
N VAL A 13 -13.22 27.65 -5.35
CA VAL A 13 -13.25 26.53 -4.40
C VAL A 13 -14.48 25.66 -4.57
N GLN A 14 -15.60 26.22 -5.10
CA GLN A 14 -16.86 25.48 -5.20
C GLN A 14 -16.82 24.41 -6.31
N GLU A 15 -16.05 24.62 -7.37
CA GLU A 15 -15.98 23.72 -8.52
C GLU A 15 -15.10 22.48 -8.26
N ARG A 16 -14.18 22.53 -7.28
CA ARG A 16 -13.38 21.38 -6.83
C ARG A 16 -14.18 20.31 -6.08
N ARG A 17 -15.45 20.59 -5.73
CA ARG A 17 -16.35 19.62 -5.09
C ARG A 17 -17.19 18.81 -6.08
N ARG A 18 -16.86 18.79 -7.38
CA ARG A 18 -17.42 17.77 -8.27
C ARG A 18 -16.65 16.46 -8.04
N THR A 19 -17.25 15.59 -7.24
CA THR A 19 -16.75 14.23 -6.96
C THR A 19 -16.56 13.47 -8.28
N PRO A 20 -15.38 12.89 -8.56
CA PRO A 20 -15.19 12.10 -9.76
C PRO A 20 -16.03 10.82 -9.69
N GLN A 21 -16.78 10.54 -10.76
CA GLN A 21 -17.55 9.29 -10.89
C GLN A 21 -16.61 8.09 -10.94
N ARG A 22 -16.94 7.03 -10.20
CA ARG A 22 -16.12 5.81 -10.07
C ARG A 22 -16.12 5.04 -11.39
N MET A 23 -15.02 5.08 -12.13
CA MET A 23 -14.85 4.25 -13.33
C MET A 23 -14.67 2.78 -12.91
N THR A 24 -15.59 1.92 -13.32
CA THR A 24 -15.44 0.47 -13.22
C THR A 24 -14.66 0.00 -14.43
N THR A 25 -13.40 -0.36 -14.24
CA THR A 25 -12.59 -0.96 -15.30
C THR A 25 -13.11 -2.37 -15.59
N ILE A 26 -13.89 -2.49 -16.67
CA ILE A 26 -14.21 -3.78 -17.26
C ILE A 26 -12.89 -4.31 -17.81
N LYS A 27 -12.47 -5.48 -17.32
CA LYS A 27 -11.21 -6.11 -17.68
C LYS A 27 -11.47 -6.90 -18.95
N ASP A 28 -11.22 -6.27 -20.10
CA ASP A 28 -11.29 -6.97 -21.37
C ASP A 28 -10.21 -8.06 -21.41
N ASN A 29 -10.62 -9.28 -21.75
CA ASN A 29 -9.80 -10.47 -21.66
C ASN A 29 -8.66 -10.43 -22.71
N VAL A 30 -7.47 -10.88 -22.31
CA VAL A 30 -6.21 -10.82 -23.07
C VAL A 30 -6.08 -11.95 -24.11
N ASP A 31 -7.20 -12.56 -24.49
CA ASP A 31 -7.23 -13.76 -25.34
C ASP A 31 -6.79 -13.52 -26.80
N ASN A 32 -6.45 -12.28 -27.17
CA ASN A 32 -5.95 -11.95 -28.51
C ASN A 32 -4.69 -11.04 -28.48
N LEU A 33 -3.78 -11.28 -27.54
CA LEU A 33 -2.41 -10.78 -27.62
C LEU A 33 -1.52 -11.90 -28.12
N GLY A 34 -1.34 -11.97 -29.44
CA GLY A 34 -0.67 -13.03 -30.19
C GLY A 34 0.73 -13.40 -29.71
N LEU A 35 0.81 -14.19 -28.63
CA LEU A 35 2.03 -14.77 -28.10
C LEU A 35 2.04 -16.29 -28.34
N SER A 36 1.87 -16.70 -29.60
CA SER A 36 2.26 -18.01 -30.07
C SER A 36 3.79 -18.06 -30.15
N GLY A 37 4.45 -18.28 -29.01
CA GLY A 37 5.90 -18.21 -28.94
C GLY A 37 6.51 -18.86 -27.71
N ARG A 38 6.86 -20.15 -27.88
CA ARG A 38 7.79 -20.97 -27.08
C ARG A 38 7.21 -21.63 -25.84
N GLN A 39 6.95 -22.91 -26.04
CA GLN A 39 7.00 -23.98 -25.05
C GLN A 39 8.21 -23.79 -24.13
N SER A 40 7.97 -23.75 -22.83
CA SER A 40 8.89 -24.24 -21.80
C SER A 40 8.02 -24.70 -20.63
N ALA A 41 7.20 -25.71 -20.91
CA ALA A 41 6.68 -26.58 -19.88
C ALA A 41 7.83 -27.48 -19.42
N ASP A 42 7.90 -27.67 -18.10
CA ASP A 42 8.58 -28.78 -17.44
C ASP A 42 10.12 -28.72 -17.29
N GLU A 43 10.61 -27.91 -16.35
CA GLU A 43 11.86 -28.22 -15.60
C GLU A 43 11.96 -27.40 -14.30
N SER A 44 10.93 -27.41 -13.44
CA SER A 44 11.07 -26.92 -12.05
C SER A 44 10.18 -27.60 -11.02
N SER A 45 9.62 -28.77 -11.35
CA SER A 45 8.72 -29.52 -10.47
C SER A 45 9.43 -30.31 -9.34
N ARG A 46 10.73 -30.08 -9.09
CA ARG A 46 11.48 -30.74 -7.99
C ARG A 46 11.91 -29.83 -6.86
N ARG A 47 11.51 -28.56 -6.86
CA ARG A 47 11.69 -27.68 -5.69
C ARG A 47 10.32 -27.44 -5.10
N GLY A 48 10.05 -28.19 -4.03
CA GLY A 48 8.77 -28.19 -3.32
C GLY A 48 8.22 -26.79 -3.15
N VAL A 49 6.91 -26.67 -3.32
CA VAL A 49 6.13 -25.43 -3.21
C VAL A 49 6.64 -24.64 -2.00
N GLN A 50 7.39 -23.57 -2.25
CA GLN A 50 7.86 -22.71 -1.18
C GLN A 50 6.64 -22.02 -0.59
N GLN A 51 6.29 -22.40 0.63
CA GLN A 51 5.15 -21.82 1.32
C GLN A 51 5.41 -20.33 1.51
N PRO A 52 4.44 -19.45 1.25
CA PRO A 52 4.62 -18.02 1.46
C PRO A 52 4.92 -17.77 2.94
N ILE A 53 6.04 -17.11 3.21
CA ILE A 53 6.46 -16.77 4.56
C ILE A 53 5.42 -15.83 5.15
N LYS A 54 4.72 -16.28 6.21
CA LYS A 54 3.83 -15.41 6.97
C LYS A 54 4.69 -14.36 7.66
N ALA A 55 4.53 -13.09 7.28
CA ALA A 55 5.14 -12.00 8.01
C ALA A 55 4.49 -11.94 9.40
N GLU A 56 5.26 -12.23 10.44
CA GLU A 56 4.81 -12.00 11.81
C GLU A 56 4.54 -10.50 12.01
N GLU A 57 3.48 -10.20 12.77
CA GLU A 57 3.18 -8.83 13.17
C GLU A 57 4.34 -8.28 14.01
N LYS A 58 5.09 -7.34 13.44
CA LYS A 58 6.15 -6.65 14.15
C LYS A 58 5.51 -5.63 15.09
N ILE A 59 5.83 -5.72 16.38
CA ILE A 59 5.34 -4.77 17.37
C ILE A 59 5.89 -3.37 17.07
N GLY A 60 5.01 -2.38 16.96
CA GLY A 60 5.38 -1.01 16.69
C GLY A 60 6.05 -0.36 17.90
N ARG A 61 6.89 0.65 17.66
CA ARG A 61 7.65 1.33 18.75
C ARG A 61 6.73 1.96 19.82
N ASN A 62 5.49 2.33 19.45
CA ASN A 62 4.54 2.98 20.34
C ASN A 62 3.52 2.02 20.98
N ASP A 63 3.48 0.76 20.57
CA ASP A 63 2.53 -0.24 21.06
C ASP A 63 2.82 -0.62 22.53
N PRO A 64 1.83 -1.15 23.27
CA PRO A 64 2.08 -1.68 24.61
C PRO A 64 3.18 -2.74 24.57
N CYS A 65 4.11 -2.69 25.53
CA CYS A 65 5.17 -3.68 25.62
C CYS A 65 4.59 -5.07 25.89
N PRO A 66 5.03 -6.12 25.17
CA PRO A 66 4.54 -7.49 25.37
C PRO A 66 4.96 -8.07 26.73
N CYS A 67 5.87 -7.40 27.43
CA CYS A 67 6.31 -7.70 28.78
C CYS A 67 5.29 -7.37 29.89
N GLY A 68 4.11 -6.84 29.54
CA GLY A 68 3.03 -6.57 30.50
C GLY A 68 3.27 -5.36 31.41
N SER A 69 4.32 -4.58 31.20
CA SER A 69 4.67 -3.46 32.09
C SER A 69 3.78 -2.22 31.96
N GLY A 70 2.80 -2.22 31.05
CA GLY A 70 1.94 -1.07 30.73
C GLY A 70 2.66 0.10 30.03
N LYS A 71 3.98 -0.02 29.78
CA LYS A 71 4.80 0.99 29.11
C LYS A 71 4.80 0.76 27.59
N LYS A 72 4.92 1.83 26.79
CA LYS A 72 5.12 1.72 25.34
C LYS A 72 6.43 0.98 25.04
N TYR A 73 6.47 0.18 23.96
CA TYR A 73 7.63 -0.64 23.57
C TYR A 73 8.93 0.17 23.54
N LYS A 74 8.93 1.38 22.99
CA LYS A 74 10.08 2.31 22.96
C LYS A 74 10.67 2.69 24.32
N HIS A 75 9.89 2.63 25.39
CA HIS A 75 10.33 2.99 26.75
C HIS A 75 10.66 1.76 27.60
N CYS A 76 10.59 0.57 27.02
CA CYS A 76 10.87 -0.69 27.69
C CYS A 76 11.88 -1.50 26.86
N HIS A 77 11.43 -2.48 26.08
CA HIS A 77 12.31 -3.39 25.33
C HIS A 77 12.81 -2.79 24.00
N GLY A 78 12.21 -1.71 23.51
CA GLY A 78 12.65 -0.94 22.34
C GLY A 78 13.44 0.32 22.70
N LYS A 79 13.99 0.36 23.92
CA LYS A 79 14.79 1.46 24.44
C LYS A 79 16.26 1.21 24.08
N ASN A 80 16.64 1.63 22.88
CA ASN A 80 18.02 2.05 22.63
C ASN A 80 18.25 3.40 23.30
#